data_AF-A0A2N2D966-F1
#
_entry.id   AF-A0A2N2D966-F1
#
_cell.length_a   1.000
_cell.length_b   1.000
_cell.length_c   1.000
_cell.angle_alpha   90.00
_cell.angle_beta   90.00
_cell.angle_gamma   90.00
#
_symmetry.space_group_name_H-M   'P 1'
#
loop_
_entity.id
_entity.type
_entity.pdbx_description
1 polymer ?
#
loop_
_entity_poly.entity_id
_entity_poly.type
_entity_poly.pdbx_seq_one_letter_code
_entity_poly.pdbx_strand_id
1 'polypeptide(L)'
;MALEVETTEIKINNLEQMTLTELGKIAQHYQVKGYTQMKKKELIFALLKTAAEKEGYLFAEGVLEIMPDGFGFLRPSNYLPSSDDIYISASQIRRFDLRTGDLVSGKVRPPKENERYYALLQVGVINGMDPEL
;
A
#
# COMPACT_ATOMS: atom_id res chain seq x y z
N MET A 1 -31.40 12.40 -7.34
CA MET A 1 -30.68 12.68 -6.08
C MET A 1 -29.53 11.68 -6.02
N ALA A 2 -28.40 12.02 -6.65
CA ALA A 2 -27.21 11.19 -6.59
C ALA A 2 -26.67 11.34 -5.17
N LEU A 3 -26.57 10.21 -4.45
CA LEU A 3 -25.83 10.17 -3.19
C LEU A 3 -24.43 10.70 -3.49
N GLU A 4 -24.11 11.84 -2.89
CA GLU A 4 -22.73 12.31 -2.76
C GLU A 4 -21.99 11.16 -2.07
N VAL A 5 -21.28 10.36 -2.86
CA VAL A 5 -20.22 9.50 -2.35
C VAL A 5 -19.15 10.49 -1.94
N GLU A 6 -19.34 11.01 -0.73
CA GLU A 6 -18.38 11.78 0.03
C GLU A 6 -17.02 11.13 -0.22
N THR A 7 -16.04 11.95 -0.59
CA THR A 7 -14.64 11.62 -0.85
C THR A 7 -14.03 10.89 0.34
N THR A 8 -14.45 9.64 0.51
CA THR A 8 -14.05 8.79 1.62
C THR A 8 -12.67 8.35 1.25
N GLU A 9 -11.70 8.94 1.93
CA GLU A 9 -10.30 8.63 1.74
C GLU A 9 -10.11 7.12 1.93
N ILE A 10 -9.66 6.44 0.87
CA ILE A 10 -9.45 4.99 0.87
C ILE A 10 -8.20 4.69 1.70
N LYS A 11 -8.42 4.55 3.01
CA LYS A 11 -7.42 4.21 4.03
C LYS A 11 -7.83 2.92 4.73
N ILE A 12 -6.82 2.15 5.15
CA ILE A 12 -7.05 0.83 5.74
C ILE A 12 -7.89 0.90 7.02
N ASN A 13 -7.66 1.88 7.90
CA ASN A 13 -8.47 2.06 9.11
C ASN A 13 -9.96 2.24 8.82
N ASN A 14 -10.33 3.06 7.84
CA ASN A 14 -11.71 3.26 7.44
C ASN A 14 -12.33 1.95 6.91
N LEU A 15 -11.58 1.23 6.05
CA LEU A 15 -12.05 0.01 5.42
C LEU A 15 -12.15 -1.17 6.42
N GLU A 16 -11.28 -1.24 7.42
CA GLU A 16 -11.30 -2.30 8.43
C GLU A 16 -12.55 -2.24 9.32
N GLN A 17 -13.11 -1.04 9.55
CA GLN A 17 -14.34 -0.86 10.32
C GLN A 17 -15.61 -1.20 9.51
N MET A 18 -15.53 -1.31 8.18
CA MET A 18 -16.68 -1.57 7.33
C MET A 18 -17.09 -3.05 7.29
N THR A 19 -18.36 -3.29 6.99
CA THR A 19 -18.89 -4.62 6.69
C THR A 19 -18.45 -5.09 5.30
N LEU A 20 -18.46 -6.40 5.07
CA LEU A 20 -18.14 -6.95 3.75
C LEU A 20 -19.09 -6.44 2.65
N THR A 21 -20.36 -6.20 3.00
CA THR A 21 -21.36 -5.64 2.10
C THR A 21 -21.04 -4.20 1.70
N GLU A 22 -20.61 -3.35 2.64
CA GLU A 22 -20.18 -1.97 2.36
C GLU A 22 -18.92 -1.96 1.50
N LEU A 23 -17.92 -2.77 1.85
CA LEU A 23 -16.71 -2.93 1.04
C LEU A 23 -17.04 -3.38 -0.39
N GLY A 24 -18.01 -4.30 -0.56
CA GLY A 24 -18.48 -4.73 -1.87
C GLY A 24 -19.08 -3.59 -2.71
N LYS A 25 -19.84 -2.67 -2.09
CA LYS A 25 -20.39 -1.49 -2.79
C LYS A 25 -19.29 -0.55 -3.26
N ILE A 26 -18.28 -0.32 -2.41
CA ILE A 26 -17.12 0.51 -2.77
C ILE A 26 -16.33 -0.16 -3.89
N ALA A 27 -16.08 -1.47 -3.79
CA ALA A 27 -15.35 -2.23 -4.80
C ALA A 27 -16.04 -2.21 -6.16
N GLN A 28 -17.38 -2.28 -6.19
CA GLN A 28 -18.16 -2.10 -7.39
C GLN A 28 -17.96 -0.70 -8.00
N HIS A 29 -18.04 0.35 -7.18
CA HIS A 29 -17.84 1.73 -7.61
C HIS A 29 -16.42 1.97 -8.15
N TYR A 30 -15.42 1.42 -7.48
CA TYR A 30 -14.01 1.48 -7.89
C TYR A 30 -13.66 0.52 -9.02
N GLN A 31 -14.60 -0.33 -9.47
CA GLN A 31 -14.42 -1.31 -10.55
C GLN A 31 -13.34 -2.35 -10.24
N VAL A 32 -13.22 -2.76 -8.97
CA VAL A 32 -12.33 -3.85 -8.55
C VAL A 32 -12.82 -5.15 -9.18
N LYS A 33 -11.96 -5.85 -9.94
CA LYS A 33 -12.33 -7.09 -10.62
C LYS A 33 -12.36 -8.26 -9.63
N GLY A 34 -13.34 -9.16 -9.77
CA GLY A 34 -13.43 -10.38 -8.96
C GLY A 34 -13.79 -10.18 -7.48
N TYR A 35 -14.17 -8.96 -7.08
CA TYR A 35 -14.38 -8.58 -5.67
C TYR A 35 -15.38 -9.45 -4.91
N THR A 36 -16.34 -10.08 -5.60
CA THR A 36 -17.39 -10.92 -4.99
C THR A 36 -16.87 -12.21 -4.37
N GLN A 37 -15.70 -12.70 -4.79
CA GLN A 37 -15.08 -13.93 -4.28
C GLN A 37 -14.00 -13.66 -3.22
N MET A 38 -13.63 -12.39 -3.01
CA MET A 38 -12.53 -12.01 -2.13
C MET A 38 -12.96 -12.06 -0.66
N LYS A 39 -12.02 -12.48 0.19
CA LYS A 39 -12.19 -12.32 1.65
C LYS A 39 -12.02 -10.85 2.03
N LYS A 40 -12.52 -10.45 3.20
CA LYS A 40 -12.45 -9.05 3.67
C LYS A 40 -11.05 -8.43 3.52
N LYS A 41 -10.00 -9.09 4.01
CA LYS A 41 -8.61 -8.58 3.92
C LYS A 41 -8.13 -8.40 2.48
N GLU A 42 -8.40 -9.38 1.62
CA GLU A 42 -8.05 -9.33 0.20
C GLU A 42 -8.80 -8.21 -0.53
N LEU A 43 -10.08 -8.03 -0.22
CA LEU A 43 -10.90 -6.98 -0.78
C LEU A 43 -10.42 -5.58 -0.38
N ILE A 44 -10.04 -5.40 0.89
CA ILE A 44 -9.44 -4.16 1.40
C ILE A 44 -8.15 -3.85 0.63
N PHE A 45 -7.28 -4.84 0.49
CA PHE A 45 -6.03 -4.67 -0.24
C PHE A 45 -6.26 -4.32 -1.72
N ALA A 46 -7.21 -5.01 -2.38
CA ALA A 46 -7.57 -4.72 -3.75
C ALA A 46 -8.14 -3.30 -3.92
N LEU A 47 -8.94 -2.83 -2.97
CA LEU A 47 -9.44 -1.45 -2.92
C LEU A 47 -8.31 -0.42 -2.80
N LEU A 48 -7.40 -0.62 -1.85
CA LEU A 48 -6.23 0.26 -1.65
C LEU A 48 -5.39 0.36 -2.93
N LYS A 49 -5.12 -0.79 -3.55
CA LYS A 49 -4.39 -0.87 -4.82
C LYS A 49 -5.11 -0.14 -5.95
N THR A 50 -6.39 -0.43 -6.18
CA THR A 50 -7.17 0.20 -7.25
C THR A 50 -7.34 1.71 -7.04
N ALA A 51 -7.47 2.16 -5.79
CA ALA A 51 -7.52 3.58 -5.47
C ALA A 51 -6.21 4.29 -5.83
N ALA A 52 -5.06 3.74 -5.44
CA ALA A 52 -3.76 4.27 -5.80
C ALA A 52 -3.54 4.32 -7.33
N GLU A 53 -3.93 3.26 -8.04
CA GLU A 53 -3.84 3.18 -9.51
C GLU A 53 -4.72 4.23 -10.20
N LYS A 54 -5.92 4.50 -9.68
CA LYS A 54 -6.81 5.56 -10.20
C LYS A 54 -6.27 6.96 -9.98
N GLU A 55 -5.49 7.17 -8.92
CA GLU A 55 -4.75 8.41 -8.69
C GLU A 55 -3.47 8.53 -9.54
N GLY A 56 -3.15 7.53 -10.36
CA GLY A 56 -1.97 7.51 -11.22
C GLY A 56 -0.69 7.04 -10.52
N TYR A 57 -0.80 6.47 -9.32
CA TYR A 57 0.32 5.88 -8.60
C TYR A 57 0.39 4.37 -8.81
N LEU A 58 1.58 3.81 -8.63
CA LEU A 58 1.72 2.37 -8.46
C LEU A 58 1.40 2.01 -7.01
N PHE A 59 1.01 0.76 -6.78
CA PHE A 59 0.86 0.21 -5.44
C PHE A 59 1.65 -1.09 -5.37
N ALA A 60 2.50 -1.22 -4.36
CA ALA A 60 3.34 -2.38 -4.21
C ALA A 60 3.52 -2.77 -2.75
N GLU A 61 4.04 -3.98 -2.55
CA GLU A 61 4.27 -4.60 -1.28
C GLU A 61 5.64 -5.29 -1.31
N GLY A 62 6.34 -5.29 -0.18
CA GLY A 62 7.58 -6.04 -0.03
C GLY A 62 8.03 -6.11 1.41
N VAL A 63 8.95 -7.03 1.68
CA VAL A 63 9.56 -7.17 3.01
C VAL A 63 10.69 -6.17 3.14
N LEU A 64 10.67 -5.38 4.21
CA LEU A 64 11.66 -4.35 4.48
C LEU A 64 13.02 -4.97 4.85
N GLU A 65 14.07 -4.48 4.21
CA GLU A 65 15.46 -4.63 4.61
C GLU A 65 16.07 -3.26 4.86
N ILE A 66 16.55 -3.02 6.08
CA ILE A 66 17.17 -1.75 6.48
C ILE A 66 18.68 -1.83 6.29
N MET A 67 19.23 -0.85 5.56
CA MET A 67 20.65 -0.71 5.29
C MET A 67 21.39 -0.06 6.48
N PRO A 68 22.72 -0.21 6.58
CA PRO A 68 23.50 0.40 7.67
C PRO A 68 23.33 1.92 7.82
N ASP A 69 23.11 2.63 6.70
CA ASP A 69 22.90 4.08 6.68
C ASP A 69 21.46 4.50 7.07
N GLY A 70 20.59 3.53 7.38
CA GLY A 70 19.26 3.74 7.95
C GLY A 70 18.12 3.91 6.95
N PHE A 71 18.40 4.02 5.64
CA PHE A 71 17.38 3.83 4.60
C PHE A 71 17.13 2.33 4.38
N GLY A 72 16.14 1.97 3.57
CA GLY A 72 15.87 0.56 3.29
C GLY A 72 15.29 0.30 1.92
N PHE A 73 15.08 -0.98 1.64
CA PHE A 73 14.41 -1.48 0.44
C PHE A 73 13.30 -2.44 0.83
N LEU A 74 12.13 -2.30 0.21
CA LEU A 74 11.12 -3.33 0.22
C LEU A 74 11.46 -4.32 -0.89
N ARG A 75 11.67 -5.59 -0.52
CA ARG A 75 11.94 -6.70 -1.43
C ARG A 75 10.60 -7.33 -1.83
N PRO A 76 10.12 -7.19 -3.08
CA PRO A 76 8.81 -7.74 -3.48
C PRO A 76 8.81 -9.26 -3.62
N SER A 77 9.98 -9.88 -3.81
CA SER A 77 10.12 -11.33 -4.01
C SER A 77 11.49 -11.84 -3.56
N ASN A 78 11.51 -13.03 -2.96
CA ASN A 78 12.69 -13.84 -2.61
C ASN A 78 13.74 -13.23 -1.67
N TYR A 79 13.48 -12.09 -1.02
CA TYR A 79 14.42 -11.44 -0.07
C TYR A 79 15.80 -11.11 -0.67
N LEU A 80 15.94 -11.20 -1.99
CA LEU A 80 17.19 -10.96 -2.70
C LEU A 80 17.13 -9.58 -3.36
N PRO A 81 18.26 -8.86 -3.44
CA PRO A 81 18.33 -7.61 -4.19
C PRO A 81 17.91 -7.79 -5.65
N SER A 82 17.07 -6.90 -6.14
CA SER A 82 16.50 -6.93 -7.49
C SER A 82 16.34 -5.52 -8.07
N SER A 83 16.07 -5.43 -9.38
CA SER A 83 15.68 -4.15 -10.00
C SER A 83 14.32 -3.65 -9.54
N ASP A 84 13.51 -4.53 -8.95
CA ASP A 84 12.12 -4.28 -8.58
C ASP A 84 12.00 -3.79 -7.14
N ASP A 85 13.14 -3.64 -6.44
CA ASP A 85 13.18 -3.18 -5.08
C ASP A 85 12.69 -1.74 -4.95
N ILE A 86 11.95 -1.49 -3.88
CA ILE A 86 11.33 -0.19 -3.62
C ILE A 86 12.10 0.49 -2.51
N TYR A 87 12.72 1.62 -2.83
CA TYR A 87 13.39 2.46 -1.85
C TYR A 87 12.40 3.02 -0.82
N ILE A 88 12.75 2.94 0.46
CA ILE A 88 12.07 3.61 1.56
C ILE A 88 13.07 4.50 2.32
N SER A 89 12.65 5.72 2.66
CA SER A 89 13.55 6.67 3.30
C SER A 89 13.77 6.34 4.78
N ALA A 90 14.92 6.75 5.31
CA ALA A 90 15.19 6.67 6.76
C ALA A 90 14.15 7.44 7.59
N SER A 91 13.56 8.51 7.05
CA SER A 91 12.51 9.26 7.75
C SER A 91 11.20 8.49 7.84
N GLN A 92 10.80 7.76 6.78
CA GLN A 92 9.63 6.89 6.82
C GLN A 92 9.85 5.73 7.79
N ILE A 93 11.01 5.07 7.73
CA ILE A 93 11.38 3.99 8.65
C ILE A 93 11.27 4.44 10.11
N ARG A 94 11.85 5.60 10.45
CA ARG A 94 11.79 6.15 11.81
C ARG A 94 10.38 6.58 12.22
N ARG A 95 9.61 7.18 11.31
CA ARG A 95 8.25 7.66 11.61
C ARG A 95 7.33 6.53 12.05
N PHE A 96 7.47 5.35 11.45
CA PHE A 96 6.58 4.21 11.69
C PHE A 96 7.24 3.09 12.51
N ASP A 97 8.37 3.36 13.19
CA ASP A 97 9.17 2.37 13.96
C ASP A 97 9.43 1.05 13.20
N LEU A 98 9.68 1.13 11.89
CA LEU A 98 9.83 -0.05 11.04
C LEU A 98 11.11 -0.81 11.34
N ARG A 99 11.04 -2.14 11.19
CA ARG A 99 12.15 -3.07 11.40
C ARG A 99 12.37 -3.94 10.17
N THR A 100 13.61 -4.41 10.01
CA THR A 100 13.90 -5.41 8.98
C THR A 100 13.02 -6.64 9.21
N GLY A 101 12.35 -7.10 8.15
CA GLY A 101 11.37 -8.18 8.20
C GLY A 101 9.91 -7.72 8.17
N ASP A 102 9.62 -6.43 8.38
CA ASP A 102 8.25 -5.94 8.27
C ASP A 102 7.73 -6.01 6.83
N LEU A 103 6.51 -6.52 6.66
CA LEU A 103 5.81 -6.48 5.38
C LEU A 103 5.17 -5.10 5.23
N VAL A 104 5.62 -4.32 4.25
CA VAL A 104 5.13 -2.96 4.03
C VAL A 104 4.51 -2.87 2.65
N SER A 105 3.32 -2.25 2.60
CA SER A 105 2.60 -2.00 1.35
C SER A 105 2.19 -0.52 1.27
N GLY A 106 2.16 0.04 0.07
CA GLY A 106 1.82 1.46 -0.08
C GLY A 106 1.95 2.01 -1.49
N LYS A 107 1.72 3.32 -1.62
CA LYS A 107 1.83 4.04 -2.89
C LYS A 107 3.29 4.17 -3.29
N VAL A 108 3.59 3.89 -4.55
CA VAL A 108 4.92 3.88 -5.13
C VAL A 108 4.96 4.81 -6.34
N ARG A 109 6.09 5.47 -6.52
CA ARG A 109 6.37 6.32 -7.69
C ARG A 109 7.58 5.80 -8.46
N PRO A 110 7.64 6.04 -9.79
CA PRO A 110 8.82 5.73 -10.58
C PRO A 110 10.05 6.53 -10.12
N PRO A 111 11.26 6.05 -10.45
CA PRO A 111 12.49 6.80 -10.23
C PRO A 111 12.47 8.12 -11.00
N LYS A 112 13.05 9.17 -10.39
CA LYS A 112 13.41 10.41 -11.06
C LYS A 112 14.71 10.25 -11.85
N GLU A 113 15.09 11.28 -12.60
CA GLU A 113 16.24 11.29 -13.53
C GLU A 113 17.58 10.83 -12.92
N ASN A 114 17.75 10.93 -11.59
CA ASN A 114 18.96 10.51 -10.86
C ASN A 114 18.70 9.40 -9.84
N GLU A 115 17.57 8.71 -9.92
CA GLU A 115 17.20 7.60 -9.03
C GLU A 115 17.22 6.29 -9.81
N ARG A 116 17.66 5.21 -9.17
CA ARG A 116 17.71 3.87 -9.79
C ARG A 116 16.48 3.02 -9.51
N TYR A 117 15.82 3.27 -8.39
CA TYR A 117 14.76 2.42 -7.85
C TYR A 117 13.44 3.17 -7.80
N TYR A 118 12.34 2.42 -7.84
CA TYR A 118 11.05 2.93 -7.40
C TYR A 118 11.15 3.40 -5.94
N ALA A 119 10.35 4.39 -5.56
CA ALA A 119 10.36 4.92 -4.20
C ALA A 119 8.97 4.83 -3.58
N LEU A 120 8.91 4.40 -2.31
CA LEU A 120 7.69 4.41 -1.52
C LEU A 120 7.31 5.88 -1.22
N LEU A 121 6.20 6.31 -1.81
CA LEU A 121 5.67 7.66 -1.62
C LEU A 121 4.92 7.77 -0.29
N GLN A 122 4.10 6.76 0.02
CA GLN A 122 3.26 6.73 1.21
C GLN A 122 3.18 5.30 1.75
N VAL A 123 3.51 5.12 3.03
CA VAL A 123 3.25 3.87 3.77
C VAL A 123 1.74 3.75 3.95
N GLY A 124 1.16 2.63 3.49
CA GLY A 124 -0.27 2.38 3.57
C GLY A 124 -0.63 1.30 4.57
N VAL A 125 0.14 0.22 4.63
CA VAL A 125 -0.12 -0.96 5.45
C VAL A 125 1.21 -1.52 5.98
N ILE A 126 1.24 -1.92 7.25
CA ILE A 126 2.38 -2.61 7.87
C ILE A 126 1.88 -3.91 8.49
N ASN A 127 2.45 -5.05 8.09
CA ASN A 127 2.08 -6.38 8.58
C ASN A 127 0.56 -6.66 8.52
N GLY A 128 -0.12 -6.09 7.50
CA GLY A 128 -1.57 -6.21 7.30
C GLY A 128 -2.42 -5.34 8.23
N MET A 129 -1.86 -4.30 8.85
CA MET A 129 -2.53 -3.38 9.78
C MET A 129 -2.30 -1.91 9.39
N ASP A 130 -3.12 -1.00 9.94
CA ASP A 130 -2.94 0.44 9.81
C ASP A 130 -1.58 0.88 10.39
N PRO A 131 -0.76 1.65 9.65
CA PRO A 131 0.52 2.14 10.15
C PRO A 131 0.45 3.12 11.32
N GLU A 132 -0.74 3.66 11.66
CA GLU A 132 -0.94 4.60 12.77
C GLU A 132 -1.53 3.96 14.04
N LEU A 133 -1.69 2.61 14.06
CA LEU A 133 -2.18 1.84 15.21
C LEU A 133 -1.13 1.63 16.32
#